data_AF-A0AAI9CHV8-F1
#
_entry.id   AF-A0AAI9CHV8-F1
#
_cell.length_a   1.000
_cell.length_b   1.000
_cell.length_c   1.000
_cell.angle_alpha   90.00
_cell.angle_beta   90.00
_cell.angle_gamma   90.00
#
_symmetry.space_group_name_H-M   'P 1'
#
loop_
_entity.id
_entity.type
_entity.pdbx_description
1 polymer ?
#
loop_
_entity_poly.entity_id
_entity_poly.type
_entity_poly.pdbx_seq_one_letter_code
_entity_poly.pdbx_strand_id
1 'polypeptide(L)'
;MTHHRCDRRLPKRTEGFARGRSIDKVLGGHVLTYRLFRRDLAGKLHIETRTFQLTDHRRHIALQLLNSRRQLFGRVKKIDHQAWGVST
;
A
#
# COMPACT_ATOMS: atom_id res chain seq x y z
N MET A 1 -27.09 7.54 6.67
CA MET A 1 -25.72 7.90 6.25
C MET A 1 -24.79 6.74 6.57
N THR A 2 -24.44 5.94 5.57
CA THR A 2 -23.67 4.71 5.77
C THR A 2 -22.21 5.09 5.97
N HIS A 3 -21.74 5.07 7.21
CA HIS A 3 -20.31 5.13 7.51
C HIS A 3 -19.64 3.91 6.88
N HIS A 4 -19.13 4.05 5.66
CA HIS A 4 -18.18 3.09 5.09
C HIS A 4 -16.88 3.19 5.88
N ARG A 5 -16.86 2.65 7.11
CA ARG A 5 -15.62 2.22 7.76
C ARG A 5 -15.07 1.10 6.90
N CYS A 6 -14.34 1.46 5.85
CA CYS A 6 -13.34 0.58 5.26
C CYS A 6 -12.37 0.27 6.39
N ASP A 7 -12.64 -0.86 7.02
CA ASP A 7 -11.98 -1.37 8.20
C ASP A 7 -10.46 -1.14 8.06
N ARG A 8 -9.87 -0.39 9.01
CA ARG A 8 -8.41 -0.25 9.16
C ARG A 8 -7.79 -1.57 9.64
N ARG A 9 -8.29 -2.70 9.13
CA ARG A 9 -7.77 -4.01 9.46
C ARG A 9 -6.35 -4.09 8.93
N LEU A 10 -5.44 -4.35 9.85
CA LEU A 10 -4.09 -4.74 9.49
C LEU A 10 -4.18 -5.96 8.56
N PRO A 11 -3.36 -6.02 7.51
CA PRO A 11 -3.29 -7.20 6.66
C PRO A 11 -3.17 -8.47 7.50
N LYS A 12 -3.84 -9.54 7.05
CA LYS A 12 -3.63 -10.88 7.61
C LYS A 12 -2.14 -11.18 7.66
N ARG A 13 -1.71 -12.01 8.62
CA ARG A 13 -0.33 -12.45 8.83
C ARG A 13 0.23 -13.33 7.70
N THR A 14 -0.32 -13.21 6.50
CA THR A 14 0.24 -13.79 5.29
C THR A 14 1.46 -12.97 4.87
N GLU A 15 2.55 -13.64 4.47
CA GLU A 15 3.74 -13.01 3.87
C GLU A 15 3.43 -12.27 2.54
N GLY A 16 2.19 -12.38 2.07
CA GLY A 16 1.69 -11.79 0.84
C GLY A 16 1.52 -10.27 0.85
N PHE A 17 1.30 -9.75 -0.35
CA PHE A 17 0.90 -8.37 -0.58
C PHE A 17 -0.58 -8.17 -0.22
N ALA A 18 -0.89 -7.10 0.50
CA ALA A 18 -2.25 -6.69 0.77
C ALA A 18 -2.47 -5.22 0.41
N ARG A 19 -3.73 -4.83 0.20
CA ARG A 19 -4.10 -3.44 -0.11
C ARG A 19 -5.41 -3.05 0.56
N GLY A 20 -5.45 -1.86 1.15
CA GLY A 20 -6.66 -1.19 1.63
C GLY A 20 -6.95 0.08 0.83
N ARG A 21 -8.20 0.56 0.89
CA ARG A 21 -8.59 1.87 0.34
C ARG A 21 -9.56 2.61 1.26
N SER A 22 -9.41 3.92 1.38
CA SER A 22 -10.38 4.83 2.01
C SER A 22 -10.75 5.96 1.06
N ILE A 23 -11.96 6.48 1.23
CA ILE A 23 -12.40 7.71 0.57
C ILE A 23 -12.70 8.69 1.68
N ASP A 24 -12.00 9.82 1.66
CA ASP A 24 -12.10 10.84 2.68
C ASP A 24 -12.64 12.14 2.04
N LYS A 25 -13.54 12.82 2.75
CA LYS A 25 -14.07 14.12 2.32
C LYS A 25 -13.10 15.21 2.78
N VAL A 26 -12.69 16.07 1.86
CA VAL A 26 -11.77 17.19 2.12
C VAL A 26 -12.39 18.49 1.61
N LEU A 27 -11.88 19.64 2.06
CA LEU A 27 -12.28 20.92 1.50
C LEU A 27 -11.92 20.92 0.00
N GLY A 28 -12.91 21.03 -0.88
CA GLY A 28 -12.72 20.96 -2.34
C GLY A 28 -12.98 19.60 -2.98
N GLY A 29 -13.44 18.58 -2.25
CA GLY A 29 -13.94 17.34 -2.86
C GLY A 29 -13.67 16.06 -2.07
N HIS A 30 -13.37 14.99 -2.79
CA HIS A 30 -13.08 13.67 -2.22
C HIS A 30 -11.71 13.19 -2.68
N VAL A 31 -10.95 12.63 -1.75
CA VAL A 31 -9.67 11.97 -2.04
C VAL A 31 -9.80 10.46 -1.86
N LEU A 32 -9.14 9.72 -2.73
CA LEU A 32 -9.04 8.27 -2.70
C LEU A 32 -7.64 7.88 -2.24
N THR A 33 -7.55 7.28 -1.06
CA THR A 33 -6.27 6.85 -0.48
C THR A 33 -6.14 5.35 -0.57
N TYR A 34 -5.10 4.86 -1.25
CA TYR A 34 -4.69 3.46 -1.24
C TYR A 34 -3.53 3.25 -0.28
N ARG A 35 -3.61 2.18 0.51
CA ARG A 35 -2.51 1.69 1.36
C ARG A 35 -2.08 0.33 0.88
N LEU A 36 -0.82 0.20 0.50
CA LEU A 36 -0.18 -1.05 0.11
C LEU A 36 0.62 -1.58 1.28
N PHE A 37 0.57 -2.89 1.48
CA PHE A 37 1.21 -3.54 2.61
C PHE A 37 2.01 -4.76 2.15
N ARG A 38 3.15 -4.99 2.81
CA ARG A 38 3.95 -6.19 2.67
C ARG A 38 4.70 -6.46 3.97
N ARG A 39 4.88 -7.72 4.35
CA ARG A 39 5.78 -8.09 5.46
C ARG A 39 7.12 -8.56 4.91
N ASP A 40 8.19 -8.28 5.63
CA ASP A 40 9.49 -8.92 5.42
C ASP A 40 9.51 -10.32 6.06
N LEU A 41 10.60 -11.07 5.85
CA LEU A 41 10.78 -12.42 6.38
C LEU A 41 10.86 -12.47 7.92
N ALA A 42 11.21 -11.34 8.57
CA ALA A 42 11.12 -11.19 10.02
C ALA A 42 9.69 -10.87 10.50
N GLY A 43 8.73 -10.74 9.57
CA GLY A 43 7.34 -10.46 9.85
C GLY A 43 7.03 -8.98 10.12
N LYS A 44 7.98 -8.05 9.97
CA LYS A 44 7.76 -6.60 10.15
C LYS A 44 6.96 -6.05 8.97
N LEU A 45 6.00 -5.16 9.27
CA LEU A 45 5.07 -4.59 8.30
C LEU A 45 5.65 -3.35 7.62
N HIS A 46 5.67 -3.35 6.30
CA HIS A 46 6.06 -2.24 5.44
C HIS A 46 4.84 -1.70 4.70
N ILE A 47 4.71 -0.37 4.67
CA ILE A 47 3.53 0.34 4.16
C ILE A 47 3.95 1.37 3.12
N GLU A 48 3.20 1.43 2.02
CA GLU A 48 3.30 2.48 1.01
C GLU A 48 1.90 3.08 0.79
N THR A 49 1.76 4.40 0.89
CA THR A 49 0.47 5.09 0.78
C THR A 49 0.45 5.98 -0.46
N ARG A 50 -0.64 5.94 -1.23
CA ARG A 50 -0.87 6.79 -2.39
C ARG A 50 -2.24 7.41 -2.34
N THR A 51 -2.29 8.73 -2.47
CA THR A 51 -3.53 9.51 -2.45
C THR A 51 -3.77 10.10 -3.83
N PHE A 52 -5.01 10.03 -4.28
CA PHE A 52 -5.47 10.50 -5.57
C PHE A 52 -6.70 11.38 -5.37
N GLN A 53 -6.97 12.25 -6.33
CA GLN A 53 -8.29 12.86 -6.43
C GLN A 53 -9.29 11.80 -6.89
N LEU A 54 -10.53 11.85 -6.40
CA LEU A 54 -11.56 10.90 -6.86
C LEU A 54 -11.86 11.03 -8.37
N THR A 55 -11.54 12.20 -8.94
CA THR A 55 -11.68 12.51 -10.36
C THR A 55 -10.48 12.06 -11.21
N ASP A 56 -9.40 11.57 -10.60
CA ASP A 56 -8.23 11.11 -11.34
C ASP A 56 -8.57 9.93 -12.26
N HIS A 57 -7.96 9.93 -13.45
CA HIS A 57 -8.23 8.91 -14.43
C HIS A 57 -7.83 7.51 -13.93
N ARG A 58 -8.73 6.53 -14.05
CA ARG A 58 -8.54 5.17 -13.50
C ARG A 58 -7.25 4.49 -13.98
N ARG A 59 -6.88 4.68 -15.24
CA ARG A 59 -5.62 4.15 -15.80
C ARG A 59 -4.38 4.75 -15.12
N HIS A 60 -4.42 6.05 -14.83
CA HIS A 60 -3.33 6.73 -14.12
C HIS A 60 -3.18 6.14 -12.72
N ILE A 61 -4.27 6.04 -11.97
CA ILE A 61 -4.29 5.42 -10.63
C ILE A 61 -3.73 3.99 -10.69
N ALA A 62 -4.18 3.17 -11.64
CA ALA A 62 -3.72 1.78 -11.77
C ALA A 62 -2.20 1.68 -12.02
N LEU A 63 -1.66 2.53 -12.90
CA LEU A 63 -0.21 2.58 -13.18
C LEU A 63 0.59 3.00 -11.96
N GLN A 64 0.15 4.04 -11.25
CA GLN A 64 0.82 4.49 -10.03
C GLN A 64 0.82 3.38 -8.96
N LEU A 65 -0.30 2.69 -8.75
CA LEU A 65 -0.38 1.58 -7.81
C LEU A 65 0.51 0.40 -8.21
N LEU A 66 0.64 0.09 -9.50
CA LEU A 66 1.56 -0.94 -10.00
C LEU A 66 3.02 -0.58 -9.68
N ASN A 67 3.40 0.67 -9.93
CA ASN A 67 4.75 1.16 -9.66
C ASN A 67 5.05 1.16 -8.15
N SER A 68 4.14 1.66 -7.33
CA SER A 68 4.27 1.64 -5.86
C SER A 68 4.37 0.22 -5.31
N ARG A 69 3.63 -0.74 -5.89
CA ARG A 69 3.77 -2.16 -5.53
C ARG A 69 5.17 -2.69 -5.82
N ARG A 70 5.73 -2.39 -7.00
CA ARG A 70 7.09 -2.82 -7.38
C ARG A 70 8.15 -2.19 -6.46
N GLN A 71 8.02 -0.90 -6.15
CA GLN A 71 8.92 -0.20 -5.24
C GLN A 71 8.87 -0.80 -3.83
N LEU A 72 7.68 -1.06 -3.29
CA LEU A 72 7.52 -1.70 -1.99
C LEU A 72 8.13 -3.10 -1.98
N PHE A 73 7.90 -3.90 -3.03
CA PHE A 73 8.50 -5.22 -3.17
C PHE A 73 10.04 -5.16 -3.22
N GLY A 74 10.61 -4.28 -4.04
CA GLY A 74 12.05 -4.12 -4.15
C GLY A 74 12.71 -3.68 -2.84
N ARG A 75 12.07 -2.76 -2.11
CA ARG A 75 12.53 -2.30 -0.80
C ARG A 75 12.53 -3.44 0.22
N VAL A 76 11.44 -4.19 0.32
CA VAL A 76 11.34 -5.33 1.25
C VAL A 76 12.31 -6.43 0.88
N LYS A 77 12.43 -6.77 -0.41
CA LYS A 77 13.40 -7.77 -0.88
C LYS A 77 14.84 -7.39 -0.53
N LYS A 78 15.20 -6.10 -0.60
CA LYS A 78 16.52 -5.63 -0.19
C LYS A 78 16.75 -5.82 1.32
N ILE A 79 15.73 -5.53 2.14
CA ILE A 79 15.78 -5.76 3.59
C ILE A 79 15.94 -7.26 3.89
N ASP A 80 15.14 -8.09 3.24
CA ASP A 80 15.25 -9.54 3.34
C ASP A 80 16.66 -10.00 2.96
N HIS A 81 17.19 -9.53 1.83
CA HIS A 81 18.54 -9.92 1.39
C HIS A 81 19.64 -9.51 2.39
N GLN A 82 19.57 -8.30 2.94
CA GLN A 82 20.50 -7.83 3.96
C GLN A 82 20.40 -8.62 5.27
N ALA A 83 19.18 -9.00 5.67
CA ALA A 83 18.95 -9.79 6.88
C ALA A 83 19.52 -11.22 6.78
N TRP A 84 19.64 -11.76 5.56
CA TRP A 84 20.19 -13.09 5.31
C TRP A 84 21.73 -13.11 5.18
N GLY A 85 22.40 -11.96 5.39
CA GLY A 85 23.86 -11.89 5.41
C GLY A 85 24.54 -12.12 4.05
N VAL A 86 23.78 -12.13 2.95
CA VAL A 86 24.34 -12.19 1.60
C VAL A 86 24.73 -10.77 1.20
N SER A 87 25.88 -10.32 1.67
CA SER A 87 26.55 -9.13 1.15
C SER A 87 27.30 -9.55 -0.11
N THR A 88 26.77 -9.26 -1.29
CA THR A 88 27.59 -9.20 -2.51
C THR A 88 28.56 -8.04 -2.45
#